data_AF-A0A1H7MPJ8-F1
#
_entry.id   AF-A0A1H7MPJ8-F1
#
_cell.length_a   1.000
_cell.length_b   1.000
_cell.length_c   1.000
_cell.angle_alpha   90.00
_cell.angle_beta   90.00
_cell.angle_gamma   90.00
#
_symmetry.space_group_name_H-M   'P 1'
#
loop_
_entity.id
_entity.type
_entity.pdbx_description
1 polymer ?
#
loop_
_entity_poly.entity_id
_entity_poly.type
_entity_poly.pdbx_seq_one_letter_code
_entity_poly.pdbx_strand_id
1 'polypeptide(L)'
;MKEIKQIIAAYESAHLQRQRSALATVVHIDGSSYRSPGARMLITEDGRLTGAISGGCLEGDALRKALLVMMEGTPMLVTYDTSEEGGSVLGIGLGCNGIIRVLIEPIADDMEETPISLLKRIVGKRDPSILVTFFTPGNKKSSAQGTYIAVVAGHAHTTDAALPIPYEHINQDIQRVMVGQHTAFIAYESVHEEGGIIACIAYVAPAPALIVAGAGNDVLPLAQLAALLGWDITLIDGRPAYATAGRFPDCQVIISEPDAALKQVVIDDRTAIVLMSHNYAYDKAMLKAVLGSRARYIGILGPIAKRQRMLQELTEESTAIPHTGYASIYGPVGLDIGAETSEEIALAIMAEIQAVFAGRHGGHLRGLTGKIHQRQTLITPSLHAYGILLLAAGESKRMGTPKQQLPYQGRTLLQHAVQAALGVGTEHTVVVLGAAAATMAQQLEGADVTIVANGDYASGMATSIVSGLTHIMMHHPNVSYLLVMLCDQPHVNTAHLQALIHKQQLTGASVTASYYAGRKGVPALFHRSVFSKLLTLTGDTGAKHVIESFGDEVATVAFPQGAVDVDTREAYQQTVSGNIVNLR
;
A
#
# COMPACT_ATOMS: atom_id res chain seq x y z
N MET A 1 14.93 -1.43 -7.21
CA MET A 1 15.46 -2.74 -7.66
C MET A 1 16.98 -2.75 -7.83
N LYS A 2 17.61 -1.74 -8.46
CA LYS A 2 19.08 -1.66 -8.64
C LYS A 2 19.89 -2.00 -7.39
N GLU A 3 19.63 -1.30 -6.29
CA GLU A 3 20.34 -1.48 -5.03
C GLU A 3 20.17 -2.91 -4.47
N ILE A 4 18.98 -3.50 -4.61
CA ILE A 4 18.71 -4.90 -4.21
C ILE A 4 19.57 -5.86 -5.06
N LYS A 5 19.60 -5.68 -6.39
CA LYS A 5 20.45 -6.47 -7.31
C LYS A 5 21.93 -6.38 -6.91
N GLN A 6 22.41 -5.18 -6.56
CA GLN A 6 23.80 -4.96 -6.11
C GLN A 6 24.09 -5.62 -4.76
N ILE A 7 23.18 -5.51 -3.79
CA ILE A 7 23.29 -6.18 -2.48
C ILE A 7 23.37 -7.70 -2.66
N ILE A 8 22.52 -8.28 -3.51
CA ILE A 8 22.55 -9.72 -3.82
C ILE A 8 23.91 -10.12 -4.39
N ALA A 9 24.40 -9.41 -5.41
CA ALA A 9 25.68 -9.72 -6.04
C ALA A 9 26.87 -9.57 -5.08
N ALA A 10 26.85 -8.54 -4.22
CA ALA A 10 27.87 -8.35 -3.20
C ALA A 10 27.85 -9.47 -2.15
N TYR A 11 26.66 -9.91 -1.72
CA TYR A 11 26.52 -11.03 -0.82
C TYR A 11 27.02 -12.34 -1.45
N GLU A 12 26.67 -12.63 -2.70
CA GLU A 12 27.15 -13.82 -3.39
C GLU A 12 28.68 -13.86 -3.48
N SER A 13 29.30 -12.72 -3.77
CA SER A 13 30.77 -12.59 -3.77
C SER A 13 31.38 -12.83 -2.38
N ALA A 14 30.78 -12.25 -1.33
CA ALA A 14 31.23 -12.42 0.05
C ALA A 14 31.07 -13.87 0.54
N HIS A 15 29.92 -14.49 0.25
CA HIS A 15 29.62 -15.86 0.62
C HIS A 15 30.55 -16.87 -0.07
N LEU A 16 30.88 -16.66 -1.36
CA LEU A 16 31.90 -17.45 -2.06
C LEU A 16 33.30 -17.34 -1.40
N GLN A 17 33.59 -16.19 -0.79
CA GLN A 17 34.82 -15.95 -0.03
C GLN A 17 34.72 -16.40 1.44
N ARG A 18 33.59 -17.01 1.85
CA ARG A 18 33.28 -17.40 3.24
C ARG A 18 33.36 -16.23 4.22
N GLN A 19 33.01 -15.04 3.76
CA GLN A 19 32.97 -13.83 4.58
C GLN A 19 31.60 -13.68 5.22
N ARG A 20 31.59 -13.47 6.55
CA ARG A 20 30.35 -13.11 7.25
C ARG A 20 29.82 -11.76 6.77
N SER A 21 28.50 -11.66 6.75
CA SER A 21 27.79 -10.47 6.29
C SER A 21 26.58 -10.16 7.16
N ALA A 22 26.16 -8.91 7.16
CA ALA A 22 24.94 -8.43 7.81
C ALA A 22 24.19 -7.49 6.88
N LEU A 23 22.87 -7.49 6.99
CA LEU A 23 21.97 -6.62 6.27
C LEU A 23 21.43 -5.55 7.21
N ALA A 24 21.78 -4.29 6.95
CA ALA A 24 21.15 -3.15 7.61
C ALA A 24 19.96 -2.66 6.78
N THR A 25 18.80 -2.55 7.40
CA THR A 25 17.54 -2.08 6.79
C THR A 25 16.99 -0.91 7.57
N VAL A 26 16.68 0.20 6.90
CA VAL A 26 15.88 1.29 7.51
C VAL A 26 14.46 0.79 7.67
N VAL A 27 14.06 0.46 8.90
CA VAL A 27 12.75 -0.15 9.17
C VAL A 27 11.69 0.88 9.54
N HIS A 28 12.06 2.04 10.08
CA HIS A 28 11.10 3.07 10.44
C HIS A 28 11.78 4.43 10.56
N ILE A 29 11.02 5.51 10.33
CA ILE A 29 11.50 6.89 10.41
C ILE A 29 10.43 7.76 11.07
N ASP A 30 10.84 8.58 12.02
CA ASP A 30 10.08 9.74 12.50
C ASP A 30 10.72 11.03 11.96
N GLY A 31 9.92 12.02 11.55
CA GLY A 31 10.44 13.27 10.99
C GLY A 31 11.04 13.15 9.57
N SER A 32 12.17 13.84 9.34
CA SER A 32 12.82 13.95 8.03
C SER A 32 14.08 13.10 7.94
N SER A 33 14.30 12.47 6.78
CA SER A 33 15.47 11.64 6.53
C SER A 33 15.83 11.59 5.04
N TYR A 34 17.11 11.36 4.76
CA TYR A 34 17.63 11.22 3.40
C TYR A 34 17.06 10.00 2.68
N ARG A 35 17.11 8.81 3.32
CA ARG A 35 16.54 7.56 2.78
C ARG A 35 15.16 7.28 3.37
N SER A 36 14.35 6.52 2.64
CA SER A 36 13.02 6.07 3.08
C SER A 36 13.09 4.67 3.70
N PRO A 37 12.09 4.25 4.49
CA PRO A 37 11.98 2.87 4.95
C PRO A 37 12.10 1.87 3.79
N GLY A 38 12.81 0.76 4.03
CA GLY A 38 13.18 -0.22 3.01
C GLY A 38 14.52 0.06 2.31
N ALA A 39 15.18 1.19 2.57
CA ALA A 39 16.58 1.36 2.16
C ALA A 39 17.48 0.36 2.89
N ARG A 40 18.43 -0.23 2.17
CA ARG A 40 19.24 -1.35 2.65
C ARG A 40 20.72 -1.13 2.35
N MET A 41 21.54 -1.71 3.21
CA MET A 41 22.99 -1.77 3.04
C MET A 41 23.50 -3.14 3.50
N LEU A 42 24.23 -3.82 2.64
CA LEU A 42 25.00 -5.00 3.00
C LEU A 42 26.34 -4.54 3.59
N ILE A 43 26.73 -5.16 4.69
CA ILE A 43 28.02 -4.96 5.34
C ILE A 43 28.71 -6.31 5.42
N THR A 44 29.93 -6.41 4.91
CA THR A 44 30.80 -7.59 5.02
C THR A 44 31.77 -7.43 6.20
N GLU A 45 32.30 -8.54 6.72
CA GLU A 45 33.21 -8.49 7.86
C GLU A 45 34.55 -7.78 7.59
N ASP A 46 34.95 -7.66 6.31
CA ASP A 46 36.11 -6.87 5.86
C ASP A 46 35.81 -5.37 5.73
N GLY A 47 34.58 -4.95 6.04
CA GLY A 47 34.15 -3.55 6.09
C GLY A 47 33.67 -2.97 4.76
N ARG A 48 33.48 -3.77 3.71
CA ARG A 48 32.85 -3.28 2.47
C ARG A 48 31.36 -3.01 2.69
N LEU A 49 30.89 -1.91 2.11
CA LEU A 49 29.51 -1.45 2.19
C LEU A 49 28.89 -1.44 0.79
N THR A 50 27.74 -2.09 0.62
CA THR A 50 26.98 -2.09 -0.65
C THR A 50 25.54 -1.65 -0.40
N GLY A 51 25.11 -0.59 -1.09
CA GLY A 51 23.85 0.11 -0.79
C GLY A 51 24.04 1.23 0.22
N ALA A 52 22.96 1.89 0.63
CA ALA A 52 23.01 2.99 1.60
C ALA A 52 21.74 3.10 2.44
N ILE A 53 21.92 3.33 3.74
CA ILE A 53 20.85 3.60 4.71
C ILE A 53 20.69 5.11 5.00
N SER A 54 21.69 5.92 4.63
CA SER A 54 21.67 7.37 4.79
C SER A 54 22.38 8.06 3.61
N GLY A 55 22.87 9.29 3.80
CA GLY A 55 23.73 10.03 2.86
C GLY A 55 25.23 9.92 3.16
N GLY A 56 25.67 8.95 3.97
CA GLY A 56 27.08 8.76 4.35
C GLY A 56 27.41 9.04 5.83
N CYS A 57 26.42 9.40 6.64
CA CYS A 57 26.62 9.78 8.03
C CYS A 57 26.44 8.64 9.04
N LEU A 58 25.50 7.72 8.78
CA LEU A 58 25.18 6.64 9.73
C LEU A 58 26.03 5.38 9.47
N GLU A 59 26.62 5.26 8.28
CA GLU A 59 27.23 4.04 7.76
C GLU A 59 28.43 3.57 8.62
N GLY A 60 29.22 4.51 9.15
CA GLY A 60 30.37 4.17 9.99
C GLY A 60 29.99 3.61 11.37
N ASP A 61 28.90 4.08 11.97
CA ASP A 61 28.38 3.46 13.20
C ASP A 61 27.68 2.14 12.89
N ALA A 62 26.89 2.09 11.82
CA ALA A 62 26.21 0.88 11.37
C ALA A 62 27.21 -0.26 11.09
N LEU A 63 28.37 0.02 10.49
CA LEU A 63 29.46 -0.96 10.32
C LEU A 63 29.91 -1.55 11.67
N ARG A 64 30.19 -0.69 12.68
CA ARG A 64 30.60 -1.16 14.01
C ARG A 64 29.55 -2.04 14.67
N LYS A 65 28.27 -1.68 14.54
CA LYS A 65 27.14 -2.48 15.06
C LYS A 65 26.95 -3.78 14.28
N ALA A 66 27.13 -3.76 12.96
CA ALA A 66 27.06 -4.93 12.10
C ALA A 66 28.11 -5.99 12.47
N LEU A 67 29.35 -5.58 12.75
CA LEU A 67 30.39 -6.50 13.22
C LEU A 67 30.01 -7.20 14.55
N LEU A 68 29.37 -6.47 15.48
CA LEU A 68 28.84 -7.07 16.71
C LEU A 68 27.70 -8.05 16.42
N VAL A 69 26.76 -7.68 15.54
CA VAL A 69 25.64 -8.54 15.13
C VAL A 69 26.13 -9.83 14.47
N MET A 70 27.14 -9.75 13.58
CA MET A 70 27.76 -10.93 12.95
C MET A 70 28.46 -11.84 13.97
N MET A 71 29.03 -11.27 15.03
CA MET A 71 29.70 -12.04 16.08
C MET A 71 28.70 -12.71 17.03
N GLU A 72 27.62 -12.02 17.39
CA GLU A 72 26.61 -12.51 18.33
C GLU A 72 25.52 -13.36 17.68
N GLY A 73 25.34 -13.28 16.36
CA GLY A 73 24.29 -14.00 15.62
C GLY A 73 22.87 -13.53 15.93
N THR A 74 22.71 -12.38 16.60
CA THR A 74 21.39 -11.85 17.02
C THR A 74 21.10 -10.51 16.35
N PRO A 75 19.92 -10.30 15.74
CA PRO A 75 19.52 -9.01 15.17
C PRO A 75 19.53 -7.86 16.18
N MET A 76 19.89 -6.66 15.72
CA MET A 76 19.96 -5.45 16.54
C MET A 76 19.17 -4.30 15.91
N LEU A 77 18.27 -3.69 16.68
CA LEU A 77 17.59 -2.45 16.32
C LEU A 77 18.39 -1.25 16.85
N VAL A 78 18.87 -0.41 15.93
CA VAL A 78 19.62 0.81 16.24
C VAL A 78 18.73 2.03 15.96
N THR A 79 18.67 2.96 16.92
CA THR A 79 17.93 4.22 16.77
C THR A 79 18.94 5.36 16.69
N TYR A 80 18.89 6.09 15.59
CA TYR A 80 19.67 7.30 15.36
C TYR A 80 18.75 8.50 15.49
N ASP A 81 18.96 9.32 16.52
CA ASP A 81 18.29 10.61 16.68
C ASP A 81 19.15 11.70 16.06
N THR A 82 18.60 12.37 15.05
CA THR A 82 19.28 13.44 14.31
C THR A 82 18.70 14.81 14.64
N SER A 83 17.83 14.89 15.66
CA SER A 83 17.19 16.12 16.14
C SER A 83 17.95 16.82 17.27
N GLU A 84 18.80 16.10 18.02
CA GLU A 84 19.60 16.66 19.12
C GLU A 84 20.97 17.16 18.64
N GLU A 85 21.22 18.47 18.77
CA GLU A 85 22.54 19.08 18.51
C GLU A 85 23.61 18.77 19.59
N GLY A 86 23.37 17.85 20.54
CA GLY A 86 24.18 17.77 21.77
C GLY A 86 24.33 16.42 22.48
N GLY A 87 24.02 15.28 21.85
CA GLY A 87 24.25 13.95 22.44
C GLY A 87 25.66 13.41 22.17
N SER A 88 26.34 12.91 23.21
CA SER A 88 27.76 12.44 23.28
C SER A 88 28.28 11.35 22.29
N VAL A 89 27.80 11.28 21.06
CA VAL A 89 28.42 10.49 19.97
C VAL A 89 28.65 11.43 18.78
N LEU A 90 29.89 11.89 18.60
CA LEU A 90 30.42 12.65 17.46
C LEU A 90 29.37 13.47 16.70
N GLY A 91 29.25 14.75 17.04
CA GLY A 91 28.31 15.72 16.46
C GLY A 91 28.16 15.61 14.94
N ILE A 92 27.15 14.86 14.52
CA ILE A 92 26.71 14.84 13.14
C ILE A 92 25.57 15.86 13.07
N GLY A 93 25.93 17.10 12.76
CA GLY A 93 24.98 18.16 12.41
C GLY A 93 24.26 17.76 11.13
N LEU A 94 23.23 16.95 11.28
CA LEU A 94 22.46 16.36 10.20
C LEU A 94 21.38 17.37 9.84
N GLY A 95 21.48 17.99 8.66
CA GLY A 95 20.40 18.83 8.13
C GLY A 95 19.04 18.11 7.94
N CYS A 96 18.93 16.84 8.35
CA CYS A 96 17.69 16.09 8.51
C CYS A 96 17.29 16.11 9.99
N ASN A 97 16.11 16.63 10.32
CA ASN A 97 15.56 16.62 11.68
C ASN A 97 14.60 15.43 11.84
N GLY A 98 15.08 14.28 12.33
CA GLY A 98 14.29 13.05 12.45
C GLY A 98 14.94 11.93 13.25
N ILE A 99 14.17 10.89 13.53
CA ILE A 99 14.63 9.66 14.20
C ILE A 99 14.61 8.54 13.17
N ILE A 100 15.75 7.88 12.95
CA ILE A 100 15.91 6.80 11.98
C ILE A 100 16.14 5.50 12.75
N ARG A 101 15.28 4.50 12.51
CA ARG A 101 15.42 3.16 13.09
C ARG A 101 15.97 2.21 12.02
N VAL A 102 17.12 1.61 12.32
CA VAL A 102 17.83 0.69 11.43
C VAL A 102 17.92 -0.67 12.11
N LEU A 103 17.32 -1.68 11.49
CA LEU A 103 17.47 -3.06 11.91
C LEU A 103 18.70 -3.66 11.21
N ILE A 104 19.62 -4.23 11.97
CA ILE A 104 20.81 -4.90 11.46
C ILE A 104 20.67 -6.39 11.75
N GLU A 105 20.66 -7.18 10.70
CA GLU A 105 20.40 -8.62 10.74
C GLU A 105 21.65 -9.39 10.29
N PRO A 106 22.12 -10.40 11.03
CA PRO A 106 23.19 -11.27 10.55
C PRO A 106 22.64 -12.15 9.43
N ILE A 107 23.44 -12.39 8.40
CA ILE A 107 23.08 -13.35 7.36
C ILE A 107 23.75 -14.67 7.73
N ALA A 108 22.96 -15.59 8.27
CA ALA A 108 23.43 -16.89 8.73
C ALA A 108 23.76 -17.79 7.53
N ASP A 109 24.96 -18.35 7.49
CA ASP A 109 25.45 -19.20 6.38
C ASP A 109 24.85 -20.62 6.40
N ASP A 110 24.23 -21.03 7.50
CA ASP A 110 23.62 -22.35 7.72
C ASP A 110 22.12 -22.41 7.40
N MET A 111 21.51 -21.28 7.01
CA MET A 111 20.09 -21.17 6.69
C MET A 111 19.89 -21.10 5.18
N GLU A 112 18.96 -21.88 4.63
CA GLU A 112 18.64 -21.82 3.20
C GLU A 112 17.77 -20.60 2.90
N GLU A 113 16.79 -20.31 3.77
CA GLU A 113 15.90 -19.17 3.62
C GLU A 113 16.32 -18.01 4.55
N THR A 114 17.16 -17.13 4.00
CA THR A 114 17.65 -15.90 4.64
C THR A 114 16.95 -14.63 4.12
N PRO A 115 17.14 -13.46 4.75
CA PRO A 115 16.69 -12.19 4.17
C PRO A 115 17.19 -11.95 2.73
N ILE A 116 18.40 -12.42 2.39
CA ILE A 116 18.92 -12.30 1.02
C ILE A 116 18.19 -13.22 0.05
N SER A 117 17.85 -14.45 0.46
CA SER A 117 17.07 -15.38 -0.37
C SER A 117 15.70 -14.79 -0.74
N LEU A 118 15.03 -14.13 0.21
CA LEU A 118 13.77 -13.41 -0.02
C LEU A 118 13.94 -12.26 -1.03
N LEU A 119 15.04 -11.51 -0.93
CA LEU A 119 15.38 -10.48 -1.92
C LEU A 119 15.65 -11.07 -3.31
N LYS A 120 16.32 -12.23 -3.40
CA LYS A 120 16.52 -12.95 -4.67
C LYS A 120 15.20 -13.36 -5.30
N ARG A 121 14.24 -13.84 -4.51
CA ARG A 121 12.88 -14.19 -4.98
C ARG A 121 12.16 -12.98 -5.56
N ILE A 122 12.23 -11.83 -4.88
CA ILE A 122 11.64 -10.55 -5.35
C ILE A 122 12.27 -10.08 -6.66
N VAL A 123 13.59 -10.22 -6.82
CA VAL A 123 14.29 -9.82 -8.05
C VAL A 123 14.07 -10.81 -9.21
N GLY A 124 13.85 -12.08 -8.90
CA GLY A 124 13.76 -13.16 -9.90
C GLY A 124 12.55 -13.09 -10.81
N LYS A 125 11.50 -12.35 -10.43
CA LYS A 125 10.32 -12.09 -11.27
C LYS A 125 9.96 -10.62 -11.25
N ARG A 126 9.48 -10.12 -12.39
CA ARG A 126 9.03 -8.72 -12.53
C ARG A 126 7.58 -8.56 -12.06
N ASP A 127 7.32 -8.98 -10.82
CA ASP A 127 5.99 -8.98 -10.19
C ASP A 127 5.93 -8.03 -8.98
N PRO A 128 4.78 -7.37 -8.73
CA PRO A 128 4.56 -6.64 -7.49
C PRO A 128 4.75 -7.58 -6.30
N SER A 129 5.55 -7.14 -5.34
CA SER A 129 5.96 -7.98 -4.22
C SER A 129 5.80 -7.27 -2.89
N ILE A 130 5.58 -8.04 -1.82
CA ILE A 130 5.62 -7.55 -0.44
C ILE A 130 6.84 -8.11 0.26
N LEU A 131 7.47 -7.31 1.12
CA LEU A 131 8.51 -7.75 2.03
C LEU A 131 8.14 -7.30 3.45
N VAL A 132 8.14 -8.23 4.40
CA VAL A 132 7.77 -7.96 5.80
C VAL A 132 8.99 -8.05 6.69
N THR A 133 9.27 -6.95 7.39
CA THR A 133 10.34 -6.86 8.39
C THR A 133 9.76 -6.49 9.75
N PHE A 134 9.97 -7.32 10.76
CA PHE A 134 9.52 -7.10 12.13
C PHE A 134 10.60 -6.42 12.98
N PHE A 135 10.17 -5.51 13.86
CA PHE A 135 11.04 -4.82 14.82
C PHE A 135 10.24 -4.38 16.05
N THR A 136 10.92 -4.21 17.18
CA THR A 136 10.30 -3.77 18.44
C THR A 136 11.01 -2.54 19.00
N PRO A 137 10.36 -1.37 18.99
CA PRO A 137 10.90 -0.17 19.62
C PRO A 137 11.21 -0.41 21.10
N GLY A 138 12.35 0.08 21.58
CA GLY A 138 12.78 -0.08 22.97
C GLY A 138 13.51 -1.39 23.26
N ASN A 139 13.30 -2.44 22.45
CA ASN A 139 14.05 -3.69 22.56
C ASN A 139 15.20 -3.74 21.55
N LYS A 140 16.42 -3.44 22.00
CA LYS A 140 17.59 -3.34 21.11
C LYS A 140 17.99 -4.68 20.49
N LYS A 141 17.83 -5.81 21.20
CA LYS A 141 18.26 -7.13 20.77
C LYS A 141 17.14 -8.13 21.02
N SER A 142 16.57 -8.64 19.94
CA SER A 142 15.54 -9.68 19.99
C SER A 142 15.66 -10.55 18.76
N SER A 143 15.57 -11.87 18.96
CA SER A 143 15.55 -12.86 17.89
C SER A 143 14.27 -12.81 17.06
N ALA A 144 13.17 -12.25 17.59
CA ALA A 144 11.92 -12.09 16.85
C ALA A 144 11.96 -10.92 15.86
N GLN A 145 12.99 -10.08 15.89
CA GLN A 145 13.18 -9.03 14.90
C GLN A 145 13.89 -9.58 13.66
N GLY A 146 13.51 -9.11 12.49
CA GLY A 146 14.10 -9.60 11.25
C GLY A 146 13.19 -9.45 10.04
N THR A 147 13.72 -9.79 8.87
CA THR A 147 12.99 -9.90 7.62
C THR A 147 12.56 -11.34 7.44
N TYR A 148 11.25 -11.58 7.47
CA TYR A 148 10.69 -12.94 7.57
C TYR A 148 9.87 -13.39 6.37
N ILE A 149 9.18 -12.48 5.68
CA ILE A 149 8.18 -12.86 4.66
C ILE A 149 8.44 -12.08 3.38
N ALA A 150 8.47 -12.77 2.24
CA ALA A 150 8.27 -12.17 0.93
C ALA A 150 7.03 -12.76 0.25
N VAL A 151 6.15 -11.92 -0.29
CA VAL A 151 5.06 -12.37 -1.17
C VAL A 151 5.41 -11.97 -2.60
N VAL A 152 5.57 -12.96 -3.47
CA VAL A 152 5.95 -12.78 -4.88
C VAL A 152 4.96 -13.54 -5.75
N ALA A 153 4.40 -12.89 -6.78
CA ALA A 153 3.40 -13.50 -7.67
C ALA A 153 2.24 -14.16 -6.90
N GLY A 154 1.78 -13.55 -5.81
CA GLY A 154 0.70 -14.06 -4.95
C GLY A 154 1.07 -15.21 -4.01
N HIS A 155 2.32 -15.67 -4.02
CA HIS A 155 2.79 -16.77 -3.17
C HIS A 155 3.67 -16.23 -2.04
N ALA A 156 3.40 -16.68 -0.81
CA ALA A 156 4.19 -16.32 0.35
C ALA A 156 5.40 -17.25 0.52
N HIS A 157 6.54 -16.66 0.84
CA HIS A 157 7.79 -17.32 1.17
C HIS A 157 8.25 -16.80 2.52
N THR A 158 8.64 -17.71 3.41
CA THR A 158 9.12 -17.37 4.75
C THR A 158 10.57 -17.80 4.94
N THR A 159 11.28 -17.14 5.86
CA THR A 159 12.57 -17.65 6.34
C THR A 159 12.38 -18.94 7.15
N ASP A 160 13.49 -19.63 7.43
CA ASP A 160 13.49 -20.84 8.27
C ASP A 160 13.21 -20.54 9.75
N ALA A 161 13.26 -19.26 10.15
CA ALA A 161 12.96 -18.82 11.51
C ALA A 161 11.44 -18.76 11.76
N ALA A 162 11.02 -19.11 12.97
CA ALA A 162 9.62 -19.03 13.38
C ALA A 162 9.10 -17.59 13.30
N LEU A 163 7.93 -17.40 12.69
CA LEU A 163 7.31 -16.09 12.59
C LEU A 163 7.00 -15.52 13.98
N PRO A 164 7.20 -14.21 14.22
CA PRO A 164 6.86 -13.58 15.50
C PRO A 164 5.37 -13.58 15.83
N ILE A 165 4.53 -13.70 14.80
CA ILE A 165 3.07 -13.77 14.87
C ILE A 165 2.55 -14.80 13.86
N PRO A 166 1.35 -15.37 14.06
CA PRO A 166 0.74 -16.26 13.08
C PRO A 166 0.54 -15.59 11.72
N TYR A 167 0.77 -16.34 10.63
CA TYR A 167 0.73 -15.79 9.26
C TYR A 167 -0.67 -15.27 8.89
N GLU A 168 -1.71 -15.96 9.34
CA GLU A 168 -3.11 -15.60 9.16
C GLU A 168 -3.42 -14.19 9.68
N HIS A 169 -2.79 -13.77 10.78
CA HIS A 169 -3.04 -12.46 11.38
C HIS A 169 -2.46 -11.32 10.53
N ILE A 170 -1.37 -11.56 9.80
CA ILE A 170 -0.70 -10.55 8.97
C ILE A 170 -1.14 -10.60 7.50
N ASN A 171 -1.66 -11.73 7.02
CA ASN A 171 -2.00 -11.91 5.61
C ASN A 171 -2.99 -10.85 5.10
N GLN A 172 -4.02 -10.50 5.88
CA GLN A 172 -4.98 -9.47 5.47
C GLN A 172 -4.33 -8.11 5.28
N ASP A 173 -3.43 -7.73 6.20
CA ASP A 173 -2.67 -6.49 6.11
C ASP A 173 -1.66 -6.50 4.96
N ILE A 174 -1.04 -7.65 4.66
CA ILE A 174 -0.23 -7.85 3.46
C ILE A 174 -1.06 -7.60 2.20
N GLN A 175 -2.26 -8.18 2.10
CA GLN A 175 -3.14 -7.96 0.94
C GLN A 175 -3.56 -6.49 0.82
N ARG A 176 -3.88 -5.84 1.94
CA ARG A 176 -4.22 -4.41 1.96
C ARG A 176 -3.07 -3.54 1.46
N VAL A 177 -1.84 -3.84 1.89
CA VAL A 177 -0.63 -3.14 1.43
C VAL A 177 -0.34 -3.43 -0.04
N MET A 178 -0.55 -4.66 -0.51
CA MET A 178 -0.41 -5.02 -1.92
C MET A 178 -1.37 -4.22 -2.81
N VAL A 179 -2.65 -4.14 -2.42
CA VAL A 179 -3.68 -3.36 -3.14
C VAL A 179 -3.40 -1.86 -3.04
N GLY A 180 -3.01 -1.38 -1.86
CA GLY A 180 -2.72 0.03 -1.61
C GLY A 180 -1.41 0.53 -2.23
N GLN A 181 -0.50 -0.37 -2.61
CA GLN A 181 0.80 -0.07 -3.23
C GLN A 181 1.67 0.92 -2.44
N HIS A 182 1.62 0.87 -1.11
CA HIS A 182 2.40 1.72 -0.22
C HIS A 182 2.88 0.96 1.01
N THR A 183 4.07 1.28 1.51
CA THR A 183 4.58 0.70 2.76
C THR A 183 3.72 1.11 3.95
N ALA A 184 3.39 0.16 4.83
CA ALA A 184 2.67 0.41 6.07
C ALA A 184 3.45 -0.10 7.29
N PHE A 185 3.19 0.51 8.44
CA PHE A 185 3.74 0.11 9.73
C PHE A 185 2.60 -0.31 10.64
N ILE A 186 2.61 -1.59 11.03
CA ILE A 186 1.48 -2.19 11.73
C ILE A 186 1.95 -2.83 13.02
N ALA A 187 1.36 -2.40 14.13
CA ALA A 187 1.60 -2.95 15.45
C ALA A 187 0.70 -4.16 15.68
N TYR A 188 1.33 -5.23 16.18
CA TYR A 188 0.70 -6.47 16.58
C TYR A 188 0.99 -6.71 18.05
N GLU A 189 0.05 -7.34 18.74
CA GLU A 189 0.35 -7.96 20.02
C GLU A 189 1.26 -9.17 19.77
N SER A 190 2.28 -9.32 20.61
CA SER A 190 3.21 -10.45 20.56
C SER A 190 3.12 -11.19 21.88
N VAL A 191 3.07 -12.52 21.81
CA VAL A 191 3.17 -13.37 22.99
C VAL A 191 4.61 -13.40 23.52
N HIS A 192 5.59 -13.06 22.67
CA HIS A 192 7.01 -13.17 22.95
C HIS A 192 7.69 -11.84 23.32
N GLU A 193 7.03 -10.69 23.10
CA GLU A 193 7.59 -9.37 23.37
C GLU A 193 6.63 -8.47 24.17
N GLU A 194 7.08 -8.04 25.36
CA GLU A 194 6.37 -7.05 26.17
C GLU A 194 6.31 -5.71 25.41
N GLY A 195 5.08 -5.22 25.16
CA GLY A 195 4.83 -4.01 24.36
C GLY A 195 4.47 -4.26 22.90
N GLY A 196 4.45 -5.53 22.45
CA GLY A 196 4.08 -5.92 21.09
C GLY A 196 5.24 -5.82 20.09
N ILE A 197 4.93 -6.08 18.82
CA ILE A 197 5.89 -6.04 17.71
C ILE A 197 5.34 -5.26 16.53
N ILE A 198 6.21 -4.59 15.78
CA ILE A 198 5.81 -3.80 14.61
C ILE A 198 6.30 -4.50 13.34
N ALA A 199 5.40 -4.67 12.38
CA ALA A 199 5.74 -5.06 11.02
C ALA A 199 5.87 -3.83 10.13
N CYS A 200 7.03 -3.65 9.51
CA CYS A 200 7.18 -2.87 8.28
C CYS A 200 6.77 -3.77 7.11
N ILE A 201 5.56 -3.56 6.58
CA ILE A 201 5.05 -4.27 5.42
C ILE A 201 5.34 -3.38 4.21
N ALA A 202 6.42 -3.70 3.47
CA ALA A 202 6.92 -2.89 2.38
C ALA A 202 6.42 -3.38 1.02
N TYR A 203 5.77 -2.49 0.27
CA TYR A 203 5.47 -2.72 -1.14
C TYR A 203 6.72 -2.52 -1.99
N VAL A 204 7.10 -3.53 -2.76
CA VAL A 204 8.22 -3.49 -3.70
C VAL A 204 7.65 -3.56 -5.11
N ALA A 205 7.62 -2.41 -5.78
CA ALA A 205 7.19 -2.31 -7.17
C ALA A 205 8.15 -3.09 -8.11
N PRO A 206 7.63 -3.66 -9.20
CA PRO A 206 8.47 -4.26 -10.24
C PRO A 206 9.52 -3.28 -10.76
N ALA A 207 10.66 -3.83 -11.22
CA ALA A 207 11.66 -3.02 -11.90
C ALA A 207 11.03 -2.29 -13.11
N PRO A 208 11.26 -0.98 -13.29
CA PRO A 208 10.84 -0.31 -14.51
C PRO A 208 11.49 -0.99 -15.73
N ALA A 209 10.73 -1.11 -16.83
CA ALA A 209 11.25 -1.59 -18.10
C ALA A 209 11.18 -0.49 -19.16
N LEU A 210 12.22 -0.38 -19.97
CA LEU A 210 12.28 0.51 -21.13
C LEU A 210 12.45 -0.33 -22.40
N ILE A 211 11.43 -0.28 -23.26
CA ILE A 211 11.52 -0.81 -24.62
C ILE A 211 11.84 0.36 -25.55
N VAL A 212 12.91 0.26 -26.32
CA VAL A 212 13.26 1.27 -27.32
C VAL A 212 13.14 0.67 -28.71
N ALA A 213 12.32 1.27 -29.55
CA ALA A 213 12.23 0.94 -30.96
C ALA A 213 13.23 1.81 -31.73
N GLY A 214 14.33 1.19 -32.17
CA GLY A 214 15.48 1.85 -32.77
C GLY A 214 16.80 1.49 -32.07
N ALA A 215 17.87 1.44 -32.85
CA ALA A 215 19.25 1.23 -32.39
C ALA A 215 20.22 2.27 -33.00
N GLY A 216 19.73 3.50 -33.20
CA GLY A 216 20.52 4.66 -33.66
C GLY A 216 21.63 5.07 -32.67
N ASN A 217 22.44 6.07 -33.04
CA ASN A 217 23.49 6.57 -32.14
C ASN A 217 22.91 7.36 -30.95
N ASP A 218 21.77 8.02 -31.16
CA ASP A 218 21.00 8.75 -30.16
C ASP A 218 20.35 7.85 -29.10
N VAL A 219 20.26 6.54 -29.36
CA VAL A 219 19.73 5.55 -28.40
C VAL A 219 20.76 5.19 -27.32
N LEU A 220 22.07 5.31 -27.61
CA LEU A 220 23.15 4.98 -26.67
C LEU A 220 23.04 5.73 -25.33
N PRO A 221 22.94 7.08 -25.30
CA PRO A 221 22.83 7.80 -24.02
C PRO A 221 21.54 7.45 -23.27
N LEU A 222 20.44 7.17 -23.98
CA LEU A 222 19.19 6.73 -23.36
C LEU A 222 19.35 5.38 -22.65
N ALA A 223 19.94 4.40 -23.34
CA ALA A 223 20.24 3.09 -22.76
C ALA A 223 21.17 3.19 -21.55
N GLN A 224 22.23 4.01 -21.64
CA GLN A 224 23.17 4.24 -20.54
C GLN A 224 22.49 4.86 -19.31
N LEU A 225 21.63 5.87 -19.49
CA LEU A 225 20.89 6.48 -18.39
C LEU A 225 19.88 5.50 -17.77
N ALA A 226 19.17 4.72 -18.58
CA ALA A 226 18.28 3.68 -18.08
C ALA A 226 19.03 2.60 -17.29
N ALA A 227 20.22 2.18 -17.77
CA ALA A 227 21.08 1.20 -17.10
C ALA A 227 21.62 1.76 -15.78
N LEU A 228 21.99 3.05 -15.76
CA LEU A 228 22.39 3.76 -14.54
C LEU A 228 21.26 3.78 -13.51
N LEU A 229 19.99 3.91 -13.91
CA LEU A 229 18.84 3.79 -13.01
C LEU A 229 18.49 2.33 -12.65
N GLY A 230 19.11 1.36 -13.31
CA GLY A 230 18.92 -0.08 -13.13
C GLY A 230 17.57 -0.58 -13.64
N TRP A 231 17.11 -0.03 -14.77
CA TRP A 231 15.92 -0.47 -15.48
C TRP A 231 16.25 -1.68 -16.35
N ASP A 232 15.25 -2.51 -16.63
CA ASP A 232 15.38 -3.60 -17.60
C ASP A 232 15.16 -3.00 -19.00
N ILE A 233 16.14 -3.15 -19.91
CA ILE A 233 16.13 -2.46 -21.20
C ILE A 233 16.05 -3.48 -22.33
N THR A 234 15.10 -3.27 -23.25
CA THR A 234 14.99 -4.05 -24.47
C THR A 234 15.07 -3.13 -25.69
N LEU A 235 15.99 -3.42 -26.59
CA LEU A 235 16.14 -2.74 -27.88
C LEU A 235 15.53 -3.58 -28.99
N ILE A 236 14.69 -2.95 -29.79
CA ILE A 236 14.02 -3.57 -30.93
C ILE A 236 14.37 -2.76 -32.19
N ASP A 237 15.04 -3.37 -33.16
CA ASP A 237 15.34 -2.74 -34.46
C ASP A 237 15.34 -3.79 -35.57
N GLY A 238 14.88 -3.44 -36.77
CA GLY A 238 14.92 -4.35 -37.93
C GLY A 238 16.32 -4.54 -38.53
N ARG A 239 17.32 -3.74 -38.13
CA ARG A 239 18.64 -3.69 -38.77
C ARG A 239 19.72 -4.37 -37.92
N PRO A 240 20.23 -5.55 -38.33
CA PRO A 240 21.23 -6.30 -37.55
C PRO A 240 22.56 -5.56 -37.36
N ALA A 241 22.93 -4.65 -38.27
CA ALA A 241 24.17 -3.88 -38.16
C ALA A 241 24.15 -2.83 -37.04
N TYR A 242 22.97 -2.41 -36.59
CA TYR A 242 22.81 -1.37 -35.57
C TYR A 242 22.61 -1.98 -34.18
N ALA A 243 21.72 -2.96 -34.06
CA ALA A 243 21.34 -3.55 -32.80
C ALA A 243 22.29 -4.71 -32.45
N THR A 244 23.45 -4.41 -31.86
CA THR A 244 24.45 -5.40 -31.45
C THR A 244 24.74 -5.34 -29.96
N ALA A 245 25.02 -6.49 -29.35
CA ALA A 245 25.37 -6.59 -27.93
C ALA A 245 26.64 -5.80 -27.57
N GLY A 246 27.58 -5.64 -28.51
CA GLY A 246 28.78 -4.83 -28.30
C GLY A 246 28.49 -3.32 -28.18
N ARG A 247 27.49 -2.81 -28.90
CA ARG A 247 27.04 -1.41 -28.78
C ARG A 247 26.16 -1.20 -27.55
N PHE A 248 25.39 -2.21 -27.16
CA PHE A 248 24.39 -2.14 -26.10
C PHE A 248 24.53 -3.31 -25.10
N PRO A 249 25.60 -3.34 -24.29
CA PRO A 249 25.88 -4.47 -23.40
C PRO A 249 24.85 -4.65 -22.28
N ASP A 250 24.19 -3.58 -21.85
CA ASP A 250 23.20 -3.59 -20.77
C ASP A 250 21.76 -3.86 -21.26
N CYS A 251 21.58 -4.15 -22.56
CA CYS A 251 20.27 -4.29 -23.18
C CYS A 251 20.04 -5.72 -23.67
N GLN A 252 18.81 -6.20 -23.52
CA GLN A 252 18.32 -7.29 -24.36
C GLN A 252 18.12 -6.74 -25.78
N VAL A 253 18.72 -7.37 -26.78
CA VAL A 253 18.63 -6.92 -28.17
C VAL A 253 17.80 -7.90 -29.01
N ILE A 254 16.77 -7.39 -29.66
CA ILE A 254 15.85 -8.16 -30.51
C ILE A 254 15.87 -7.57 -31.92
N ILE A 255 16.35 -8.36 -32.88
CA ILE A 255 16.40 -7.97 -34.29
C ILE A 255 15.17 -8.56 -35.00
N SER A 256 14.14 -7.76 -35.19
CA SER A 256 12.86 -8.23 -35.74
C SER A 256 11.96 -7.06 -36.16
N GLU A 257 10.93 -7.38 -36.96
CA GLU A 257 9.78 -6.51 -37.15
C GLU A 257 8.97 -6.35 -35.84
N PRO A 258 8.24 -5.22 -35.66
CA PRO A 258 7.60 -4.87 -34.39
C PRO A 258 6.70 -5.96 -33.80
N ASP A 259 5.74 -6.49 -34.56
CA ASP A 259 4.78 -7.49 -34.06
C ASP A 259 5.45 -8.79 -33.57
N ALA A 260 6.52 -9.21 -34.23
CA ALA A 260 7.26 -10.41 -33.86
C ALA A 260 8.21 -10.16 -32.67
N ALA A 261 8.75 -8.95 -32.55
CA ALA A 261 9.56 -8.55 -31.41
C ALA A 261 8.73 -8.43 -30.12
N LEU A 262 7.55 -7.82 -30.21
CA LEU A 262 6.69 -7.58 -29.05
C LEU A 262 6.13 -8.84 -28.41
N LYS A 263 6.07 -9.97 -29.15
CA LYS A 263 5.71 -11.29 -28.60
C LYS A 263 6.77 -11.88 -27.67
N GLN A 264 7.99 -11.33 -27.68
CA GLN A 264 9.13 -11.83 -26.90
C GLN A 264 9.36 -11.02 -25.62
N VAL A 265 8.54 -9.99 -25.37
CA VAL A 265 8.68 -9.08 -24.23
C VAL A 265 7.38 -8.99 -23.45
N VAL A 266 7.50 -8.72 -22.15
CA VAL A 266 6.35 -8.48 -21.27
C VAL A 266 6.10 -6.98 -21.18
N ILE A 267 4.86 -6.56 -21.47
CA ILE A 267 4.42 -5.17 -21.34
C ILE A 267 3.38 -5.08 -20.22
N ASP A 268 3.70 -4.33 -19.17
CA ASP A 268 2.82 -4.02 -18.05
C ASP A 268 2.79 -2.51 -17.74
N ASP A 269 2.16 -2.14 -16.64
CA ASP A 269 2.00 -0.75 -16.19
C ASP A 269 3.29 -0.11 -15.66
N ARG A 270 4.39 -0.86 -15.62
CA ARG A 270 5.76 -0.43 -15.28
C ARG A 270 6.67 -0.42 -16.52
N THR A 271 6.11 -0.60 -17.71
CA THR A 271 6.82 -0.55 -18.99
C THR A 271 6.63 0.81 -19.67
N ALA A 272 7.74 1.40 -20.11
CA ALA A 272 7.78 2.54 -21.01
C ALA A 272 8.30 2.10 -22.38
N ILE A 273 7.74 2.68 -23.43
CA ILE A 273 8.11 2.41 -24.82
C ILE A 273 8.53 3.73 -25.47
N VAL A 274 9.69 3.76 -26.13
CA VAL A 274 10.18 4.96 -26.84
C VAL A 274 10.44 4.63 -28.30
N LEU A 275 9.78 5.36 -29.19
CA LEU A 275 9.89 5.23 -30.65
C LEU A 275 10.91 6.23 -31.18
N MET A 276 12.09 5.74 -31.53
CA MET A 276 13.22 6.55 -32.01
C MET A 276 14.03 5.80 -33.08
N SER A 277 13.35 5.06 -33.96
CA SER A 277 14.01 4.32 -35.05
C SER A 277 14.49 5.22 -36.18
N HIS A 278 13.99 6.46 -36.22
CA HIS A 278 14.08 7.42 -37.33
C HIS A 278 13.45 6.93 -38.64
N ASN A 279 12.74 5.81 -38.62
CA ASN A 279 12.02 5.27 -39.76
C ASN A 279 10.51 5.42 -39.51
N TYR A 280 9.85 6.28 -40.30
CA TYR A 280 8.42 6.56 -40.16
C TYR A 280 7.55 5.30 -40.22
N ALA A 281 7.82 4.40 -41.16
CA ALA A 281 7.03 3.19 -41.34
C ALA A 281 7.20 2.23 -40.15
N TYR A 282 8.44 2.08 -39.66
CA TYR A 282 8.75 1.24 -38.50
C TYR A 282 8.15 1.79 -37.21
N ASP A 283 8.31 3.09 -36.95
CA ASP A 283 7.70 3.76 -35.78
C ASP A 283 6.17 3.67 -35.84
N LYS A 284 5.54 3.84 -37.01
CA LYS A 284 4.08 3.70 -37.17
C LYS A 284 3.62 2.27 -36.89
N ALA A 285 4.34 1.26 -37.41
CA ALA A 285 4.04 -0.15 -37.17
C ALA A 285 4.20 -0.51 -35.69
N MET A 286 5.26 -0.03 -35.03
CA MET A 286 5.46 -0.20 -33.59
C MET A 286 4.33 0.46 -32.79
N LEU A 287 3.99 1.72 -33.09
CA LEU A 287 2.90 2.43 -32.44
C LEU A 287 1.59 1.64 -32.55
N LYS A 288 1.25 1.18 -33.76
CA LYS A 288 0.06 0.36 -34.01
C LYS A 288 0.01 -0.87 -33.11
N ALA A 289 1.13 -1.57 -32.96
CA ALA A 289 1.23 -2.79 -32.17
C ALA A 289 1.12 -2.54 -30.65
N VAL A 290 1.47 -1.33 -30.16
CA VAL A 290 1.47 -1.02 -28.71
C VAL A 290 0.27 -0.21 -28.23
N LEU A 291 -0.57 0.33 -29.12
CA LEU A 291 -1.72 1.19 -28.78
C LEU A 291 -2.77 0.55 -27.85
N GLY A 292 -2.83 -0.78 -27.78
CA GLY A 292 -3.70 -1.54 -26.86
C GLY A 292 -2.95 -2.20 -25.70
N SER A 293 -1.65 -1.92 -25.55
CA SER A 293 -0.82 -2.54 -24.52
C SER A 293 -1.07 -1.92 -23.14
N ARG A 294 -0.53 -2.56 -22.10
CA ARG A 294 -0.57 -2.04 -20.72
C ARG A 294 0.52 -1.01 -20.42
N ALA A 295 1.33 -0.63 -21.41
CA ALA A 295 2.41 0.34 -21.23
C ALA A 295 1.83 1.67 -20.74
N ARG A 296 2.42 2.19 -19.66
CA ARG A 296 1.98 3.45 -19.05
C ARG A 296 2.55 4.68 -19.77
N TYR A 297 3.54 4.48 -20.62
CA TYR A 297 4.20 5.53 -21.39
C TYR A 297 4.61 5.03 -22.78
N ILE A 298 4.22 5.76 -23.83
CA ILE A 298 4.60 5.54 -25.22
C ILE A 298 5.08 6.87 -25.78
N GLY A 299 6.40 7.06 -25.81
CA GLY A 299 7.06 8.28 -26.28
C GLY A 299 7.42 8.21 -27.75
N ILE A 300 7.14 9.27 -28.51
CA ILE A 300 7.47 9.36 -29.94
C ILE A 300 8.48 10.48 -30.16
N LEU A 301 9.68 10.11 -30.64
CA LEU A 301 10.70 11.07 -31.03
C LEU A 301 10.32 11.76 -32.34
N GLY A 302 10.39 13.08 -32.33
CA GLY A 302 10.17 13.95 -33.47
C GLY A 302 9.13 15.05 -33.22
N PRO A 303 8.85 15.87 -34.25
CA PRO A 303 7.94 17.01 -34.12
C PRO A 303 6.50 16.59 -33.88
N ILE A 304 5.70 17.48 -33.28
CA ILE A 304 4.25 17.29 -33.05
C ILE A 304 3.53 16.80 -34.32
N ALA A 305 3.87 17.38 -35.47
CA ALA A 305 3.28 17.03 -36.76
C ALA A 305 3.49 15.55 -37.15
N LYS A 306 4.66 14.95 -36.81
CA LYS A 306 4.94 13.54 -37.06
C LYS A 306 3.96 12.66 -36.28
N ARG A 307 3.78 12.94 -34.98
CA ARG A 307 2.83 12.22 -34.12
C ARG A 307 1.40 12.38 -34.63
N GLN A 308 0.97 13.61 -34.91
CA GLN A 308 -0.40 13.88 -35.38
C GLN A 308 -0.71 13.09 -36.65
N ARG A 309 0.22 13.09 -37.61
CA ARG A 309 0.09 12.32 -38.85
C ARG A 309 -0.03 10.82 -38.58
N MET A 310 0.84 10.25 -37.74
CA MET A 310 0.76 8.82 -37.39
C MET A 310 -0.59 8.45 -36.77
N LEU A 311 -1.08 9.26 -35.83
CA LEU A 311 -2.36 9.02 -35.17
C LEU A 311 -3.54 9.15 -36.14
N GLN A 312 -3.49 10.12 -37.05
CA GLN A 312 -4.50 10.27 -38.10
C GLN A 312 -4.55 9.03 -39.00
N GLU A 313 -3.41 8.63 -39.57
CA GLU A 313 -3.33 7.45 -40.45
C GLU A 313 -3.81 6.17 -39.72
N LEU A 314 -3.44 5.98 -38.46
CA LEU A 314 -3.90 4.82 -37.68
C LEU A 314 -5.40 4.86 -37.36
N THR A 315 -5.97 6.05 -37.16
CA THR A 315 -7.42 6.21 -36.93
C THR A 315 -8.21 5.93 -38.21
N GLU A 316 -7.68 6.31 -39.37
CA GLU A 316 -8.28 6.00 -40.68
C GLU A 316 -8.17 4.51 -41.03
N GLU A 317 -7.07 3.86 -40.65
CA GLU A 317 -6.84 2.42 -40.86
C GLU A 317 -7.64 1.51 -39.91
N SER A 318 -8.08 2.01 -38.75
CA SER A 318 -8.71 1.21 -37.69
C SER A 318 -10.03 1.82 -37.21
N THR A 319 -11.14 1.10 -37.37
CA THR A 319 -12.48 1.52 -36.87
C THR A 319 -12.63 1.50 -35.34
N ALA A 320 -11.63 1.06 -34.58
CA ALA A 320 -11.69 1.00 -33.12
C ALA A 320 -10.29 1.10 -32.48
N ILE A 321 -9.75 2.30 -32.34
CA ILE A 321 -8.69 2.57 -31.36
C ILE A 321 -9.40 2.92 -30.03
N PRO A 322 -9.22 2.14 -28.96
CA PRO A 322 -9.81 2.47 -27.66
C PRO A 322 -9.34 3.86 -27.21
N HIS A 323 -10.26 4.73 -26.79
CA HIS A 323 -9.93 6.08 -26.30
C HIS A 323 -8.86 6.09 -25.19
N THR A 324 -8.75 5.01 -24.42
CA THR A 324 -7.76 4.83 -23.35
C THR A 324 -6.32 4.71 -23.84
N GLY A 325 -6.08 4.26 -25.08
CA GLY A 325 -4.74 4.10 -25.65
C GLY A 325 -4.02 5.42 -25.95
N TYR A 326 -4.77 6.52 -26.10
CA TYR A 326 -4.18 7.84 -26.38
C TYR A 326 -3.59 8.52 -25.15
N ALA A 327 -4.08 8.18 -23.95
CA ALA A 327 -3.66 8.84 -22.70
C ALA A 327 -2.20 8.55 -22.33
N SER A 328 -1.61 7.47 -22.85
CA SER A 328 -0.22 7.08 -22.63
C SER A 328 0.73 7.55 -23.74
N ILE A 329 0.25 8.29 -24.75
CA ILE A 329 1.09 8.72 -25.89
C ILE A 329 1.68 10.11 -25.63
N TYR A 330 3.00 10.19 -25.69
CA TYR A 330 3.79 11.42 -25.52
C TYR A 330 4.54 11.73 -26.82
N GLY A 331 4.59 13.00 -27.22
CA GLY A 331 5.21 13.40 -28.48
C GLY A 331 5.04 14.90 -28.75
N PRO A 332 6.13 15.68 -28.78
CA PRO A 332 7.53 15.27 -28.69
C PRO A 332 7.84 14.61 -27.36
N VAL A 333 8.74 13.63 -27.38
CA VAL A 333 9.12 12.84 -26.21
C VAL A 333 10.07 13.64 -25.31
N GLY A 334 9.88 13.56 -23.99
CA GLY A 334 10.74 14.19 -23.00
C GLY A 334 10.21 15.52 -22.45
N LEU A 335 10.65 15.88 -21.25
CA LEU A 335 10.31 17.16 -20.63
C LEU A 335 10.92 18.33 -21.40
N ASP A 336 10.23 19.47 -21.41
CA ASP A 336 10.76 20.72 -21.96
C ASP A 336 11.83 21.29 -21.04
N ILE A 337 13.08 20.86 -21.27
CA ILE A 337 14.28 21.32 -20.57
C ILE A 337 15.23 22.08 -21.50
N GLY A 338 14.81 22.40 -22.73
CA GLY A 338 15.66 23.01 -23.76
C GLY A 338 16.74 22.08 -24.31
N ALA A 339 16.47 20.77 -24.39
CA ALA A 339 17.43 19.77 -24.85
C ALA A 339 17.73 19.87 -26.36
N GLU A 340 19.01 19.84 -26.74
CA GLU A 340 19.46 19.87 -28.14
C GLU A 340 20.30 18.65 -28.54
N THR A 341 21.21 18.20 -27.66
CA THR A 341 22.08 17.04 -27.90
C THR A 341 21.38 15.71 -27.60
N SER A 342 21.89 14.59 -28.13
CA SER A 342 21.34 13.26 -27.85
C SER A 342 21.30 12.91 -26.36
N GLU A 343 22.30 13.36 -25.61
CA GLU A 343 22.47 13.17 -24.18
C GLU A 343 21.43 13.98 -23.39
N GLU A 344 21.20 15.25 -23.77
CA GLU A 344 20.18 16.10 -23.17
C GLU A 344 18.77 15.60 -23.49
N ILE A 345 18.54 15.15 -24.73
CA ILE A 345 17.26 14.55 -25.14
C ILE A 345 17.01 13.27 -24.34
N ALA A 346 18.02 12.40 -24.20
CA ALA A 346 17.91 11.20 -23.39
C ALA A 346 17.59 11.53 -21.92
N LEU A 347 18.21 12.56 -21.34
CA LEU A 347 17.89 13.05 -20.00
C LEU A 347 16.44 13.54 -19.91
N ALA A 348 15.97 14.30 -20.89
CA ALA A 348 14.60 14.81 -20.96
C ALA A 348 13.58 13.65 -21.01
N ILE A 349 13.85 12.62 -21.83
CA ILE A 349 13.03 11.41 -21.96
C ILE A 349 12.97 10.67 -20.62
N MET A 350 14.12 10.37 -20.01
CA MET A 350 14.17 9.63 -18.76
C MET A 350 13.48 10.38 -17.62
N ALA A 351 13.62 11.71 -17.58
CA ALA A 351 12.94 12.55 -16.60
C ALA A 351 11.41 12.53 -16.78
N GLU A 352 10.91 12.59 -18.03
CA GLU A 352 9.48 12.52 -18.31
C GLU A 352 8.89 11.16 -17.91
N ILE A 353 9.53 10.05 -18.31
CA ILE A 353 9.06 8.71 -17.98
C ILE A 353 9.01 8.52 -16.45
N GLN A 354 10.06 8.96 -15.74
CA GLN A 354 10.10 8.89 -14.29
C GLN A 354 8.97 9.70 -13.63
N ALA A 355 8.65 10.88 -14.17
CA ALA A 355 7.55 11.71 -13.70
C ALA A 355 6.20 10.99 -13.90
N VAL A 356 5.97 10.40 -15.08
CA VAL A 356 4.75 9.66 -15.42
C VAL A 356 4.55 8.44 -14.53
N PHE A 357 5.59 7.64 -14.29
CA PHE A 357 5.53 6.51 -13.35
C PHE A 357 5.28 6.95 -11.91
N ALA A 358 5.75 8.13 -11.52
CA ALA A 358 5.49 8.71 -10.20
C ALA A 358 4.14 9.44 -10.10
N GLY A 359 3.36 9.53 -11.19
CA GLY A 359 2.11 10.30 -11.22
C GLY A 359 2.33 11.81 -11.03
N ARG A 360 3.43 12.35 -11.57
CA ARG A 360 3.83 13.75 -11.46
C ARG A 360 4.02 14.39 -12.84
N HIS A 361 4.01 15.73 -12.86
CA HIS A 361 4.16 16.52 -14.09
C HIS A 361 5.61 16.95 -14.40
N GLY A 362 6.55 16.84 -13.46
CA GLY A 362 7.96 17.20 -13.71
C GLY A 362 8.28 18.70 -13.75
N GLY A 363 7.76 19.51 -12.82
CA GLY A 363 8.01 20.97 -12.74
C GLY A 363 8.98 21.40 -11.64
N HIS A 364 9.23 22.71 -11.54
CA HIS A 364 10.11 23.29 -10.51
C HIS A 364 9.60 23.07 -9.09
N LEU A 365 10.51 22.77 -8.16
CA LEU A 365 10.18 22.61 -6.73
C LEU A 365 10.14 23.93 -5.95
N ARG A 366 10.57 25.07 -6.52
CA ARG A 366 10.67 26.37 -5.82
C ARG A 366 9.35 26.85 -5.20
N GLY A 367 8.22 26.49 -5.80
CA GLY A 367 6.88 26.84 -5.32
C GLY A 367 6.18 25.74 -4.51
N LEU A 368 6.84 24.61 -4.25
CA LEU A 368 6.23 23.50 -3.54
C LEU A 368 6.04 23.85 -2.06
N THR A 369 4.80 23.88 -1.60
CA THR A 369 4.46 23.98 -0.18
C THR A 369 4.26 22.58 0.40
N GLY A 370 5.15 22.15 1.30
CA GLY A 370 5.10 20.83 1.95
C GLY A 370 6.26 19.90 1.58
N LYS A 371 6.11 18.60 1.86
CA LYS A 371 7.15 17.58 1.62
C LYS A 371 7.12 17.08 0.17
N ILE A 372 8.30 16.92 -0.45
CA ILE A 372 8.45 16.32 -1.79
C ILE A 372 7.92 14.88 -1.82
N HIS A 373 8.16 14.15 -0.73
CA HIS A 373 7.70 12.78 -0.53
C HIS A 373 6.70 12.76 0.62
N GLN A 374 5.44 12.42 0.32
CA GLN A 374 4.47 12.05 1.33
C GLN A 374 4.82 10.65 1.81
N ARG A 375 5.33 10.54 3.04
CA ARG A 375 5.67 9.27 3.68
C ARG A 375 4.66 9.03 4.78
N GLN A 376 3.95 7.91 4.72
CA GLN A 376 3.13 7.44 5.82
C GLN A 376 4.04 6.65 6.76
N THR A 377 4.42 7.25 7.89
CA THR A 377 5.28 6.61 8.90
C THR A 377 4.54 6.32 10.19
N LEU A 378 3.23 6.59 10.24
CA LEU A 378 2.42 6.27 11.40
C LEU A 378 2.37 4.76 11.60
N ILE A 379 2.65 4.34 12.82
CA ILE A 379 2.43 2.97 13.28
C ILE A 379 0.95 2.87 13.62
N THR A 380 0.28 1.91 12.98
CA THR A 380 -1.16 1.71 13.08
C THR A 380 -1.43 0.35 13.71
N PRO A 381 -2.52 0.17 14.47
CA PRO A 381 -2.85 -1.15 15.00
C PRO A 381 -3.32 -2.09 13.88
N SER A 382 -3.09 -3.40 14.04
CA SER A 382 -3.58 -4.43 13.12
C SER A 382 -5.11 -4.51 13.11
N LEU A 383 -5.67 -5.15 12.07
CA LEU A 383 -7.13 -5.33 11.97
C LEU A 383 -7.75 -6.13 13.13
N HIS A 384 -6.98 -7.03 13.75
CA HIS A 384 -7.38 -7.79 14.94
C HIS A 384 -7.66 -6.89 16.16
N ALA A 385 -7.13 -5.68 16.18
CA ALA A 385 -7.43 -4.71 17.25
C ALA A 385 -8.82 -4.06 17.10
N TYR A 386 -9.55 -4.31 16.00
CA TYR A 386 -10.85 -3.73 15.71
C TYR A 386 -11.95 -4.78 15.88
N GLY A 387 -13.08 -4.40 16.46
CA GLY A 387 -14.32 -5.17 16.44
C GLY A 387 -15.45 -4.36 15.81
N ILE A 388 -16.43 -5.03 15.22
CA ILE A 388 -17.63 -4.40 14.66
C ILE A 388 -18.84 -4.81 15.49
N LEU A 389 -19.65 -3.83 15.84
CA LEU A 389 -20.93 -4.00 16.50
C LEU A 389 -22.05 -3.50 15.57
N LEU A 390 -22.77 -4.45 14.97
CA LEU A 390 -23.95 -4.19 14.16
C LEU A 390 -25.21 -4.27 15.03
N LEU A 391 -25.88 -3.12 15.20
CA LEU A 391 -27.13 -3.04 15.95
C LEU A 391 -28.32 -3.33 15.02
N ALA A 392 -29.04 -4.41 15.30
CA ALA A 392 -30.19 -4.85 14.53
C ALA A 392 -31.41 -5.20 15.42
N ALA A 393 -31.40 -4.81 16.70
CA ALA A 393 -32.40 -5.19 17.69
C ALA A 393 -33.70 -4.33 17.69
N GLY A 394 -33.85 -3.38 16.77
CA GLY A 394 -34.98 -2.45 16.74
C GLY A 394 -36.33 -3.09 16.40
N GLU A 395 -37.40 -2.71 17.13
CA GLU A 395 -38.75 -3.27 16.99
C GLU A 395 -39.48 -2.88 15.70
N SER A 396 -38.98 -1.90 14.93
CA SER A 396 -39.60 -1.46 13.67
C SER A 396 -41.07 -1.01 13.81
N LYS A 397 -41.45 -0.45 14.96
CA LYS A 397 -42.85 -0.04 15.28
C LYS A 397 -43.53 0.79 14.18
N ARG A 398 -42.78 1.71 13.54
CA ARG A 398 -43.27 2.58 12.46
C ARG A 398 -43.45 1.87 11.11
N MET A 399 -42.75 0.75 10.90
CA MET A 399 -42.82 -0.03 9.66
C MET A 399 -43.92 -1.11 9.68
N GLY A 400 -44.34 -1.55 10.87
CA GLY A 400 -45.30 -2.65 11.04
C GLY A 400 -44.74 -4.05 10.70
N THR A 401 -43.55 -4.12 10.11
CA THR A 401 -42.78 -5.34 9.82
C THR A 401 -41.30 -5.14 10.19
N PRO A 402 -40.54 -6.20 10.54
CA PRO A 402 -39.12 -6.07 10.87
C PRO A 402 -38.31 -5.50 9.70
N LYS A 403 -37.84 -4.25 9.82
CA LYS A 403 -37.17 -3.53 8.73
C LYS A 403 -35.90 -4.23 8.26
N GLN A 404 -35.22 -4.91 9.18
CA GLN A 404 -33.98 -5.65 8.94
C GLN A 404 -34.16 -6.77 7.89
N GLN A 405 -35.38 -7.31 7.75
CA GLN A 405 -35.69 -8.39 6.79
C GLN A 405 -36.15 -7.88 5.42
N LEU A 406 -36.22 -6.56 5.21
CA LEU A 406 -36.70 -6.01 3.95
C LEU A 406 -35.71 -6.28 2.81
N PRO A 407 -36.20 -6.66 1.61
CA PRO A 407 -35.34 -6.85 0.44
C PRO A 407 -34.67 -5.55 -0.02
N TYR A 408 -33.38 -5.61 -0.31
CA TYR A 408 -32.58 -4.53 -0.85
C TYR A 408 -31.42 -5.13 -1.67
N GLN A 409 -31.33 -4.75 -2.96
CA GLN A 409 -30.30 -5.23 -3.90
C GLN A 409 -30.12 -6.76 -3.92
N GLY A 410 -31.23 -7.51 -3.86
CA GLY A 410 -31.23 -8.98 -3.91
C GLY A 410 -30.88 -9.69 -2.60
N ARG A 411 -30.76 -8.97 -1.47
CA ARG A 411 -30.54 -9.51 -0.11
C ARG A 411 -31.48 -8.83 0.88
N THR A 412 -31.49 -9.23 2.15
CA THR A 412 -32.14 -8.41 3.20
C THR A 412 -31.25 -7.23 3.63
N LEU A 413 -31.83 -6.18 4.22
CA LEU A 413 -31.05 -5.07 4.80
C LEU A 413 -30.04 -5.58 5.84
N LEU A 414 -30.41 -6.58 6.64
CA LEU A 414 -29.49 -7.23 7.58
C LEU A 414 -28.31 -7.90 6.88
N GLN A 415 -28.57 -8.70 5.86
CA GLN A 415 -27.52 -9.37 5.09
C GLN A 415 -26.61 -8.37 4.36
N HIS A 416 -27.16 -7.24 3.89
CA HIS A 416 -26.39 -6.17 3.28
C HIS A 416 -25.43 -5.51 4.30
N ALA A 417 -25.94 -5.17 5.48
CA ALA A 417 -25.14 -4.58 6.55
C ALA A 417 -24.06 -5.55 7.07
N VAL A 418 -24.38 -6.85 7.23
CA VAL A 418 -23.41 -7.89 7.60
C VAL A 418 -22.34 -8.05 6.53
N GLN A 419 -22.70 -8.04 5.25
CA GLN A 419 -21.70 -8.10 4.17
C GLN A 419 -20.77 -6.89 4.21
N ALA A 420 -21.30 -5.69 4.44
CA ALA A 420 -20.49 -4.48 4.58
C ALA A 420 -19.48 -4.61 5.72
N ALA A 421 -19.94 -5.11 6.89
CA ALA A 421 -19.12 -5.35 8.07
C ALA A 421 -18.02 -6.40 7.81
N LEU A 422 -18.39 -7.58 7.30
CA LEU A 422 -17.44 -8.66 7.01
C LEU A 422 -16.39 -8.26 5.97
N GLY A 423 -16.76 -7.40 5.00
CA GLY A 423 -15.80 -6.88 4.03
C GLY A 423 -14.67 -6.04 4.62
N VAL A 424 -14.80 -5.57 5.87
CA VAL A 424 -13.71 -4.86 6.57
C VAL A 424 -12.53 -5.81 6.87
N GLY A 425 -12.81 -7.09 7.13
CA GLY A 425 -11.80 -8.12 7.39
C GLY A 425 -11.51 -8.40 8.86
N THR A 426 -12.11 -7.69 9.82
CA THR A 426 -11.95 -8.05 11.24
C THR A 426 -12.63 -9.38 11.57
N GLU A 427 -11.99 -10.17 12.43
CA GLU A 427 -12.49 -11.44 12.98
C GLU A 427 -13.55 -11.24 14.08
N HIS A 428 -13.83 -10.01 14.50
CA HIS A 428 -14.64 -9.71 15.69
C HIS A 428 -15.92 -8.95 15.32
N THR A 429 -16.76 -9.54 14.48
CA THR A 429 -18.06 -8.97 14.08
C THR A 429 -19.20 -9.53 14.94
N VAL A 430 -19.81 -8.67 15.75
CA VAL A 430 -20.96 -8.99 16.60
C VAL A 430 -22.23 -8.36 16.05
N VAL A 431 -23.28 -9.16 15.91
CA VAL A 431 -24.62 -8.72 15.50
C VAL A 431 -25.58 -8.83 16.68
N VAL A 432 -26.15 -7.71 17.11
CA VAL A 432 -27.11 -7.69 18.23
C VAL A 432 -28.54 -7.74 17.69
N LEU A 433 -29.27 -8.77 18.08
CA LEU A 433 -30.65 -9.03 17.68
C LEU A 433 -31.63 -8.87 18.85
N GLY A 434 -32.89 -8.54 18.54
CA GLY A 434 -33.99 -8.29 19.50
C GLY A 434 -35.23 -9.13 19.19
N ALA A 435 -36.40 -8.47 19.08
CA ALA A 435 -37.74 -9.09 18.96
C ALA A 435 -37.88 -10.28 17.97
N ALA A 436 -37.12 -10.29 16.87
CA ALA A 436 -37.19 -11.30 15.81
C ALA A 436 -35.88 -12.09 15.64
N ALA A 437 -35.11 -12.23 16.73
CA ALA A 437 -33.77 -12.82 16.72
C ALA A 437 -33.70 -14.22 16.08
N ALA A 438 -34.64 -15.12 16.35
CA ALA A 438 -34.60 -16.49 15.81
C ALA A 438 -34.63 -16.51 14.27
N THR A 439 -35.57 -15.78 13.67
CA THR A 439 -35.69 -15.71 12.20
C THR A 439 -34.52 -14.99 11.54
N MET A 440 -33.98 -13.96 12.19
CA MET A 440 -32.83 -13.20 11.68
C MET A 440 -31.53 -13.99 11.80
N ALA A 441 -31.36 -14.76 12.88
CA ALA A 441 -30.21 -15.65 13.06
C ALA A 441 -30.15 -16.71 11.97
N GLN A 442 -31.30 -17.27 11.57
CA GLN A 442 -31.37 -18.22 10.45
C GLN A 442 -30.93 -17.60 9.11
N GLN A 443 -31.22 -16.31 8.88
CA GLN A 443 -30.78 -15.60 7.67
C GLN A 443 -29.26 -15.36 7.61
N LEU A 444 -28.60 -15.46 8.77
CA LEU A 444 -27.16 -15.27 8.95
C LEU A 444 -26.42 -16.59 9.16
N GLU A 445 -27.10 -17.73 8.99
CA GLU A 445 -26.47 -19.04 9.10
C GLU A 445 -25.35 -19.19 8.04
N GLY A 446 -24.15 -19.54 8.49
CA GLY A 446 -22.96 -19.60 7.65
C GLY A 446 -22.22 -18.27 7.43
N ALA A 447 -22.72 -17.15 7.97
CA ALA A 447 -21.95 -15.92 8.05
C ALA A 447 -20.99 -15.99 9.26
N ASP A 448 -19.77 -15.49 9.09
CA ASP A 448 -18.74 -15.45 10.14
C ASP A 448 -18.98 -14.30 11.12
N VAL A 449 -20.09 -14.38 11.86
CA VAL A 449 -20.51 -13.38 12.83
C VAL A 449 -20.96 -14.01 14.13
N THR A 450 -20.72 -13.32 15.24
CA THR A 450 -21.24 -13.72 16.55
C THR A 450 -22.57 -13.04 16.80
N ILE A 451 -23.61 -13.83 17.04
CA ILE A 451 -24.96 -13.33 17.32
C ILE A 451 -25.15 -13.16 18.83
N VAL A 452 -25.53 -11.95 19.24
CA VAL A 452 -25.90 -11.64 20.63
C VAL A 452 -27.40 -11.34 20.67
N ALA A 453 -28.16 -12.20 21.34
CA ALA A 453 -29.58 -11.97 21.58
C ALA A 453 -29.75 -11.04 22.80
N ASN A 454 -30.20 -9.81 22.57
CA ASN A 454 -30.53 -8.87 23.63
C ASN A 454 -31.98 -9.10 24.07
N GLY A 455 -32.18 -9.62 25.29
CA GLY A 455 -33.52 -9.80 25.87
C GLY A 455 -34.20 -8.48 26.27
N ASP A 456 -33.41 -7.44 26.55
CA ASP A 456 -33.87 -6.14 27.05
C ASP A 456 -33.97 -5.08 25.94
N TYR A 457 -34.16 -5.50 24.68
CA TYR A 457 -34.23 -4.60 23.52
C TYR A 457 -35.36 -3.56 23.64
N ALA A 458 -36.44 -3.90 24.35
CA ALA A 458 -37.60 -3.02 24.56
C ALA A 458 -37.30 -1.82 25.48
N SER A 459 -36.23 -1.91 26.28
CA SER A 459 -35.78 -0.85 27.21
C SER A 459 -34.97 0.27 26.54
N GLY A 460 -34.77 0.18 25.22
CA GLY A 460 -34.14 1.20 24.39
C GLY A 460 -32.80 0.77 23.77
N MET A 461 -32.28 1.59 22.85
CA MET A 461 -31.08 1.27 22.08
C MET A 461 -29.82 1.06 22.94
N ALA A 462 -29.74 1.70 24.11
CA ALA A 462 -28.59 1.58 25.01
C ALA A 462 -28.31 0.13 25.41
N THR A 463 -29.34 -0.67 25.71
CA THR A 463 -29.16 -2.08 26.13
C THR A 463 -28.52 -2.92 25.03
N SER A 464 -28.77 -2.59 23.76
CA SER A 464 -28.18 -3.28 22.63
C SER A 464 -26.69 -2.97 22.48
N ILE A 465 -26.29 -1.71 22.68
CA ILE A 465 -24.88 -1.32 22.67
C ILE A 465 -24.15 -1.98 23.83
N VAL A 466 -24.70 -1.89 25.05
CA VAL A 466 -24.11 -2.46 26.26
C VAL A 466 -23.94 -3.97 26.11
N SER A 467 -25.01 -4.68 25.73
CA SER A 467 -24.96 -6.14 25.57
C SER A 467 -23.89 -6.59 24.58
N GLY A 468 -23.83 -5.97 23.40
CA GLY A 468 -22.82 -6.31 22.39
C GLY A 468 -21.40 -5.93 22.80
N LEU A 469 -21.19 -4.74 23.37
CA LEU A 469 -19.87 -4.31 23.84
C LEU A 469 -19.37 -5.18 25.01
N THR A 470 -20.23 -5.53 25.96
CA THR A 470 -19.89 -6.43 27.06
C THR A 470 -19.46 -7.80 26.51
N HIS A 471 -20.18 -8.34 25.52
CA HIS A 471 -19.78 -9.58 24.87
C HIS A 471 -18.38 -9.47 24.23
N ILE A 472 -18.12 -8.41 23.46
CA ILE A 472 -16.81 -8.18 22.83
C ILE A 472 -15.71 -8.09 23.89
N MET A 473 -15.92 -7.36 24.98
CA MET A 473 -14.93 -7.21 26.03
C MET A 473 -14.62 -8.52 26.77
N MET A 474 -15.61 -9.41 26.93
CA MET A 474 -15.42 -10.69 27.61
C MET A 474 -14.74 -11.73 26.73
N HIS A 475 -15.06 -11.78 25.44
CA HIS A 475 -14.59 -12.83 24.53
C HIS A 475 -13.41 -12.41 23.64
N HIS A 476 -13.21 -11.10 23.45
CA HIS A 476 -12.17 -10.52 22.59
C HIS A 476 -11.42 -9.40 23.33
N PRO A 477 -10.65 -9.75 24.38
CA PRO A 477 -9.96 -8.77 25.24
C PRO A 477 -8.87 -7.96 24.53
N ASN A 478 -8.54 -8.26 23.28
CA ASN A 478 -7.54 -7.54 22.48
C ASN A 478 -8.18 -6.46 21.58
N VAL A 479 -9.52 -6.40 21.49
CA VAL A 479 -10.24 -5.38 20.71
C VAL A 479 -10.07 -4.00 21.34
N SER A 480 -9.20 -3.18 20.75
CA SER A 480 -8.92 -1.82 21.19
C SER A 480 -9.82 -0.77 20.54
N TYR A 481 -10.50 -1.11 19.43
CA TYR A 481 -11.40 -0.20 18.72
C TYR A 481 -12.72 -0.88 18.38
N LEU A 482 -13.84 -0.20 18.64
CA LEU A 482 -15.17 -0.68 18.33
C LEU A 482 -15.81 0.17 17.24
N LEU A 483 -16.14 -0.42 16.11
CA LEU A 483 -16.95 0.20 15.07
C LEU A 483 -18.42 -0.12 15.32
N VAL A 484 -19.22 0.89 15.64
CA VAL A 484 -20.66 0.76 15.82
C VAL A 484 -21.36 1.18 14.54
N MET A 485 -22.24 0.32 14.02
CA MET A 485 -23.07 0.61 12.84
C MET A 485 -24.50 0.09 13.01
N LEU A 486 -25.40 0.56 12.15
CA LEU A 486 -26.82 0.21 12.17
C LEU A 486 -27.22 -0.58 10.93
N CYS A 487 -28.23 -1.43 11.09
CA CYS A 487 -28.80 -2.22 9.99
C CYS A 487 -29.67 -1.38 9.02
N ASP A 488 -30.14 -0.21 9.44
CA ASP A 488 -31.13 0.60 8.73
C ASP A 488 -30.54 1.68 7.82
N GLN A 489 -29.20 1.71 7.67
CA GLN A 489 -28.47 2.62 6.78
C GLN A 489 -28.05 1.88 5.48
N PRO A 490 -28.90 1.83 4.44
CA PRO A 490 -28.76 0.96 3.27
C PRO A 490 -27.57 1.30 2.36
N HIS A 491 -26.97 2.48 2.52
CA HIS A 491 -25.82 2.91 1.73
C HIS A 491 -24.48 2.69 2.44
N VAL A 492 -24.49 2.17 3.68
CA VAL A 492 -23.25 1.80 4.36
C VAL A 492 -22.62 0.61 3.66
N ASN A 493 -21.39 0.78 3.20
CA ASN A 493 -20.62 -0.24 2.51
C ASN A 493 -19.22 -0.37 3.12
N THR A 494 -18.51 -1.42 2.73
CA THR A 494 -17.16 -1.73 3.21
C THR A 494 -16.17 -0.58 3.01
N ALA A 495 -16.22 0.12 1.86
CA ALA A 495 -15.31 1.21 1.56
C ALA A 495 -15.44 2.36 2.56
N HIS A 496 -16.67 2.69 2.98
CA HIS A 496 -16.91 3.71 4.00
C HIS A 496 -16.41 3.28 5.39
N LEU A 497 -16.64 2.03 5.78
CA LEU A 497 -16.14 1.49 7.05
C LEU A 497 -14.61 1.49 7.11
N GLN A 498 -13.96 1.07 6.02
CA GLN A 498 -12.51 1.12 5.88
C GLN A 498 -11.99 2.58 5.89
N ALA A 499 -12.74 3.53 5.33
CA ALA A 499 -12.38 4.94 5.40
C ALA A 499 -12.41 5.49 6.84
N LEU A 500 -13.34 5.05 7.69
CA LEU A 500 -13.35 5.40 9.12
C LEU A 500 -12.13 4.83 9.86
N ILE A 501 -11.80 3.55 9.63
CA ILE A 501 -10.61 2.91 10.21
C ILE A 501 -9.35 3.63 9.74
N HIS A 502 -9.21 3.84 8.43
CA HIS A 502 -8.07 4.55 7.87
C HIS A 502 -7.96 5.97 8.43
N LYS A 503 -9.07 6.71 8.56
CA LYS A 503 -9.08 8.04 9.17
C LYS A 503 -8.61 7.98 10.62
N GLN A 504 -9.07 7.00 11.41
CA GLN A 504 -8.60 6.80 12.78
C GLN A 504 -7.11 6.46 12.83
N GLN A 505 -6.64 5.57 11.98
CA GLN A 505 -5.23 5.20 11.86
C GLN A 505 -4.34 6.40 11.51
N LEU A 506 -4.84 7.33 10.69
CA LEU A 506 -4.15 8.56 10.32
C LEU A 506 -4.15 9.61 11.43
N THR A 507 -5.23 9.74 12.20
CA THR A 507 -5.38 10.82 13.19
C THR A 507 -5.05 10.39 14.62
N GLY A 508 -5.06 9.09 14.92
CA GLY A 508 -5.02 8.57 16.29
C GLY A 508 -6.25 8.95 17.13
N ALA A 509 -7.32 9.48 16.52
CA ALA A 509 -8.46 10.00 17.26
C ALA A 509 -9.16 8.91 18.10
N SER A 510 -9.57 9.26 19.32
CA SER A 510 -10.32 8.35 20.19
C SER A 510 -11.74 8.07 19.67
N VAL A 511 -12.30 8.99 18.87
CA VAL A 511 -13.59 8.84 18.20
C VAL A 511 -13.46 9.30 16.75
N THR A 512 -13.87 8.44 15.82
CA THR A 512 -13.97 8.76 14.38
C THR A 512 -15.37 8.47 13.90
N ALA A 513 -16.08 9.46 13.35
CA ALA A 513 -17.49 9.34 13.00
C ALA A 513 -17.79 9.70 11.55
N SER A 514 -18.91 9.19 11.04
CA SER A 514 -19.48 9.62 9.77
C SER A 514 -20.05 11.03 9.91
N TYR A 515 -19.91 11.86 8.87
CA TYR A 515 -20.48 13.21 8.82
C TYR A 515 -21.45 13.35 7.65
N TYR A 516 -22.71 13.67 7.96
CA TYR A 516 -23.80 13.77 6.99
C TYR A 516 -24.95 14.61 7.54
N ALA A 517 -25.72 15.25 6.65
CA ALA A 517 -26.83 16.14 7.03
C ALA A 517 -26.48 17.14 8.16
N GLY A 518 -25.26 17.70 8.12
CA GLY A 518 -24.78 18.67 9.12
C GLY A 518 -24.49 18.10 10.52
N ARG A 519 -24.48 16.76 10.70
CA ARG A 519 -24.27 16.10 12.00
C ARG A 519 -23.24 14.97 11.93
N LYS A 520 -22.64 14.68 13.09
CA LYS A 520 -21.77 13.51 13.31
C LYS A 520 -22.64 12.32 13.75
N GLY A 521 -22.41 11.14 13.19
CA GLY A 521 -23.25 9.98 13.43
C GLY A 521 -22.57 8.65 13.12
N VAL A 522 -23.30 7.57 13.35
CA VAL A 522 -22.86 6.21 13.00
C VAL A 522 -23.00 5.97 11.48
N PRO A 523 -22.17 5.11 10.86
CA PRO A 523 -21.11 4.31 11.47
C PRO A 523 -20.01 5.15 12.13
N ALA A 524 -19.56 4.74 13.31
CA ALA A 524 -18.55 5.45 14.08
C ALA A 524 -17.65 4.47 14.84
N LEU A 525 -16.38 4.83 14.98
CA LEU A 525 -15.34 4.06 15.61
C LEU A 525 -14.95 4.69 16.95
N PHE A 526 -14.85 3.87 17.99
CA PHE A 526 -14.54 4.27 19.37
C PHE A 526 -13.31 3.51 19.86
N HIS A 527 -12.31 4.22 20.38
CA HIS A 527 -11.20 3.60 21.08
C HIS A 527 -11.64 3.04 22.45
N ARG A 528 -10.92 2.05 22.96
CA ARG A 528 -11.16 1.39 24.25
C ARG A 528 -11.27 2.37 25.43
N SER A 529 -10.56 3.49 25.39
CA SER A 529 -10.67 4.57 26.39
C SER A 529 -12.09 5.15 26.48
N VAL A 530 -12.93 4.95 25.47
CA VAL A 530 -14.31 5.45 25.39
C VAL A 530 -15.34 4.37 25.78
N PHE A 531 -14.94 3.10 25.93
CA PHE A 531 -15.87 1.99 26.19
C PHE A 531 -16.65 2.17 27.49
N SER A 532 -16.02 2.69 28.54
CA SER A 532 -16.71 2.99 29.80
C SER A 532 -17.88 3.95 29.61
N LYS A 533 -17.74 4.99 28.78
CA LYS A 533 -18.83 5.92 28.45
C LYS A 533 -19.97 5.21 27.70
N LEU A 534 -19.65 4.34 26.74
CA LEU A 534 -20.66 3.55 26.03
C LEU A 534 -21.43 2.62 26.97
N LEU A 535 -20.76 2.03 27.96
CA LEU A 535 -21.39 1.16 28.96
C LEU A 535 -22.34 1.91 29.92
N THR A 536 -22.18 3.23 30.08
CA THR A 536 -23.07 4.05 30.91
C THR A 536 -24.35 4.53 30.22
N LEU A 537 -24.54 4.21 28.94
CA LEU A 537 -25.74 4.60 28.20
C LEU A 537 -26.99 3.94 28.82
N THR A 538 -28.11 4.66 28.82
CA THR A 538 -29.40 4.18 29.34
C THR A 538 -30.57 4.63 28.45
N GLY A 539 -31.67 3.87 28.48
CA GLY A 539 -32.87 4.17 27.70
C GLY A 539 -32.62 4.20 26.18
N ASP A 540 -33.26 5.17 25.50
CA ASP A 540 -33.17 5.35 24.04
C ASP A 540 -31.89 6.08 23.58
N THR A 541 -30.94 6.34 24.48
CA THR A 541 -29.68 7.00 24.12
C THR A 541 -28.79 6.08 23.31
N GLY A 542 -28.31 6.58 22.16
CA GLY A 542 -27.40 5.85 21.27
C GLY A 542 -25.97 6.35 21.31
N ALA A 543 -25.11 5.69 20.53
CA ALA A 543 -23.72 6.08 20.34
C ALA A 543 -23.53 7.56 19.93
N LYS A 544 -24.54 8.16 19.27
CA LYS A 544 -24.57 9.58 18.93
C LYS A 544 -24.33 10.50 20.13
N HIS A 545 -24.90 10.20 21.30
CA HIS A 545 -24.72 11.02 22.50
C HIS A 545 -23.25 11.03 22.95
N VAL A 546 -22.58 9.88 22.86
CA VAL A 546 -21.14 9.79 23.15
C VAL A 546 -20.34 10.58 22.13
N ILE A 547 -20.65 10.47 20.83
CA ILE A 547 -19.97 11.24 19.77
C ILE A 547 -20.07 12.75 20.03
N GLU A 548 -21.26 13.26 20.36
CA GLU A 548 -21.49 14.68 20.65
C GLU A 548 -20.66 15.17 21.85
N SER A 549 -20.43 14.32 22.86
CA SER A 549 -19.63 14.66 24.05
C SER A 549 -18.15 14.95 23.76
N PHE A 550 -17.63 14.53 22.60
CA PHE A 550 -16.24 14.79 22.19
C PHE A 550 -16.10 16.03 21.29
N GLY A 551 -17.20 16.68 20.91
CA GLY A 551 -17.16 17.95 20.16
C GLY A 551 -16.23 17.88 18.95
N ASP A 552 -15.27 18.82 18.88
CA ASP A 552 -14.34 18.97 17.76
C ASP A 552 -13.16 17.97 17.77
N GLU A 553 -12.99 17.18 18.84
CA GLU A 553 -11.99 16.12 18.91
C GLU A 553 -12.35 14.91 18.03
N VAL A 554 -13.61 14.84 17.57
CA VAL A 554 -14.08 13.77 16.69
C VAL A 554 -13.52 13.95 15.28
N ALA A 555 -12.70 12.99 14.83
CA ALA A 555 -12.32 12.92 13.43
C ALA A 555 -13.52 12.52 12.56
N THR A 556 -13.67 13.13 11.38
CA THR A 556 -14.83 12.90 10.52
C THR A 556 -14.47 12.35 9.15
N VAL A 557 -15.36 11.50 8.62
CA VAL A 557 -15.36 11.03 7.23
C VAL A 557 -16.69 11.44 6.59
N ALA A 558 -16.63 12.15 5.47
CA ALA A 558 -17.83 12.59 4.76
C ALA A 558 -18.62 11.38 4.24
N PHE A 559 -19.93 11.34 4.55
CA PHE A 559 -20.81 10.26 4.12
C PHE A 559 -22.19 10.82 3.69
N PRO A 560 -22.29 11.58 2.59
CA PRO A 560 -23.52 12.28 2.23
C PRO A 560 -24.78 11.40 2.21
N GLN A 561 -24.64 10.14 1.81
CA GLN A 561 -25.73 9.14 1.75
C GLN A 561 -26.18 8.61 3.12
N GLY A 562 -25.43 8.88 4.20
CA GLY A 562 -25.77 8.41 5.56
C GLY A 562 -27.01 9.05 6.16
N ALA A 563 -27.55 10.10 5.52
CA ALA A 563 -28.81 10.71 5.89
C ALA A 563 -30.03 9.86 5.53
N VAL A 564 -29.87 8.88 4.64
CA VAL A 564 -30.95 7.97 4.23
C VAL A 564 -30.99 6.80 5.21
N ASP A 565 -32.07 6.72 5.99
CA ASP A 565 -32.40 5.59 6.85
C ASP A 565 -33.74 4.97 6.46
N VAL A 566 -33.91 3.67 6.74
CA VAL A 566 -35.13 2.93 6.44
C VAL A 566 -36.01 2.85 7.68
N ASP A 567 -36.66 3.96 8.02
CA ASP A 567 -37.52 4.07 9.21
C ASP A 567 -39.03 4.05 8.91
N THR A 568 -39.42 4.39 7.68
CA THR A 568 -40.81 4.38 7.21
C THR A 568 -40.96 3.68 5.87
N ARG A 569 -42.19 3.31 5.51
CA ARG A 569 -42.47 2.55 4.28
C ARG A 569 -42.19 3.40 3.03
N GLU A 570 -42.44 4.70 3.14
CA GLU A 570 -42.13 5.69 2.11
C GLU A 570 -40.62 5.82 1.92
N ALA A 571 -39.84 5.89 3.01
CA ALA A 571 -38.39 5.94 2.96
C ALA A 571 -37.81 4.68 2.30
N TYR A 572 -38.30 3.50 2.68
CA TYR A 572 -37.93 2.23 2.05
C TYR A 572 -38.20 2.23 0.53
N GLN A 573 -39.38 2.67 0.10
CA GLN A 573 -39.73 2.75 -1.31
C GLN A 573 -38.79 3.70 -2.08
N GLN A 574 -38.44 4.85 -1.50
CA GLN A 574 -37.49 5.78 -2.11
C GLN A 574 -36.10 5.17 -2.27
N THR A 575 -35.60 4.46 -1.25
CA THR A 575 -34.32 3.75 -1.29
C THR A 575 -34.28 2.68 -2.38
N VAL A 576 -35.35 1.89 -2.54
CA VAL A 576 -35.40 0.81 -3.55
C VAL A 576 -35.62 1.34 -4.97
N SER A 577 -36.32 2.48 -5.11
CA SER A 577 -36.65 3.07 -6.42
C SER A 577 -35.52 3.92 -7.03
N GLY A 578 -34.45 4.20 -6.28
CA GLY A 578 -33.31 5.00 -6.75
C GLY A 578 -33.55 6.51 -6.86
N ASN A 579 -34.72 7.02 -6.44
CA ASN A 579 -35.05 8.45 -6.47
C ASN A 579 -34.47 9.16 -5.24
N ILE A 580 -33.19 9.55 -5.32
CA ILE A 580 -32.59 10.47 -4.34
C ILE A 580 -33.12 11.88 -4.65
N VAL A 581 -34.05 12.36 -3.83
CA VAL A 581 -34.42 13.78 -3.84
C VAL A 581 -33.21 14.57 -3.33
N ASN A 582 -32.66 15.44 -4.18
CA ASN A 582 -31.66 16.44 -3.80
C ASN A 582 -32.17 17.22 -2.58
N LEU A 583 -31.64 16.92 -1.39
CA LEU A 583 -31.79 17.75 -0.21
C LEU A 583 -30.95 19.01 -0.43
N ARG A 584 -31.62 20.16 -0.51
CA ARG A 584 -31.03 21.49 -0.62
C ARG A 584 -30.23 21.87 0.62
#